data_AF-A0A9W6BQ83-F1
#
_entry.id   AF-A0A9W6BQ83-F1
#
_cell.length_a   1.000
_cell.length_b   1.000
_cell.length_c   1.000
_cell.angle_alpha   90.00
_cell.angle_beta   90.00
_cell.angle_gamma   90.00
#
_symmetry.space_group_name_H-M   'P 1'
#
loop_
_entity.id
_entity.type
_entity.pdbx_description
1 polymer ?
#
loop_
_entity_poly.entity_id
_entity_poly.type
_entity_poly.pdbx_seq_one_letter_code
_entity_poly.pdbx_strand_id
1 'polypeptide(L)'
;MARVAANRVPIIVMGTIAAASALVAWLQELRRSRDDNDEASEPPCYVRGMRERDYIRLIPSDELQLVKALLSRVYKARGWRNEEESRAHAWSRVLATAQSSDGGAWQLDFDMDKVNPVQLTLLCAAVEKCFLGGLLTHQIRSVRRPPLKVLPGEDPRDPYSWLSGLHDDNTIFVNANRWRESISAENPMNFEGALCTSKLEALAHTLGHELVHAVVLNFFPAMDAASAAYLPDDKHGPIFMLLNKRLFGHVGHASQRLFNVR
;
A
#
# COMPACT_ATOMS: atom_id res chain seq x y z
N MET A 1 -50.22 -78.03 46.28
CA MET A 1 -51.10 -76.84 46.37
C MET A 1 -50.59 -75.92 47.48
N ALA A 2 -49.98 -74.79 47.13
CA ALA A 2 -49.77 -73.64 48.01
C ALA A 2 -49.47 -72.43 47.11
N ARG A 3 -50.32 -71.40 47.14
CA ARG A 3 -50.21 -70.12 46.43
C ARG A 3 -49.73 -69.05 47.43
N VAL A 4 -48.71 -68.26 47.09
CA VAL A 4 -48.44 -66.92 47.68
C VAL A 4 -47.67 -66.11 46.60
N ALA A 5 -48.34 -65.26 45.84
CA ALA A 5 -48.53 -63.80 46.02
C ALA A 5 -47.34 -62.96 45.48
N ALA A 6 -47.56 -62.34 44.31
CA ALA A 6 -46.65 -61.40 43.66
C ALA A 6 -47.05 -59.97 44.01
N ASN A 7 -46.13 -59.21 44.62
CA ASN A 7 -46.27 -57.76 44.84
C ASN A 7 -45.99 -57.01 43.53
N ARG A 8 -46.95 -56.19 43.09
CA ARG A 8 -46.76 -55.20 42.02
C ARG A 8 -46.54 -53.82 42.63
N VAL A 9 -45.44 -53.17 42.25
CA VAL A 9 -45.15 -51.75 42.53
C VAL A 9 -45.70 -50.92 41.35
N PRO A 10 -46.43 -49.82 41.58
CA PRO A 10 -46.82 -48.92 40.50
C PRO A 10 -45.63 -48.05 40.06
N ILE A 11 -45.34 -48.09 38.76
CA ILE A 11 -44.43 -47.13 38.11
C ILE A 11 -45.23 -45.85 37.87
N ILE A 12 -44.88 -44.78 38.58
CA ILE A 12 -45.39 -43.43 38.33
C ILE A 12 -44.60 -42.87 37.12
N VAL A 13 -45.24 -42.78 35.95
CA VAL A 13 -44.74 -42.02 34.80
C VAL A 13 -45.57 -40.74 34.70
N MET A 14 -45.17 -39.71 35.42
CA MET A 14 -45.61 -38.33 35.18
C MET A 14 -44.40 -37.41 35.41
N GLY A 15 -43.90 -36.79 34.35
CA GLY A 15 -42.89 -35.73 34.52
C GLY A 15 -41.93 -35.42 33.37
N THR A 16 -42.14 -35.87 32.13
CA THR A 16 -41.15 -35.65 31.04
C THR A 16 -41.56 -34.65 29.96
N ILE A 17 -42.81 -34.17 29.92
CA ILE A 17 -43.26 -33.25 28.85
C ILE A 17 -42.94 -31.78 29.15
N ALA A 18 -43.01 -31.34 30.41
CA ALA A 18 -42.78 -29.94 30.77
C ALA A 18 -41.30 -29.50 30.64
N ALA A 19 -40.34 -30.40 30.89
CA ALA A 19 -38.92 -30.11 30.80
C ALA A 19 -38.43 -29.92 29.35
N ALA A 20 -39.04 -30.63 28.39
CA ALA A 20 -38.70 -30.52 26.98
C ALA A 20 -39.12 -29.16 26.39
N SER A 21 -40.29 -28.64 26.77
CA SER A 21 -40.77 -27.34 26.29
C SER A 21 -39.96 -26.17 26.83
N ALA A 22 -39.51 -26.23 28.09
CA ALA A 22 -38.64 -25.21 28.67
C ALA A 22 -37.25 -25.17 28.03
N LEU A 23 -36.69 -26.35 27.69
CA LEU A 23 -35.40 -26.44 27.00
C LEU A 23 -35.47 -25.90 25.57
N VAL A 24 -36.56 -26.18 24.83
CA VAL A 24 -36.76 -25.64 23.48
C VAL A 24 -36.94 -24.12 23.51
N ALA A 25 -37.71 -23.58 24.46
CA ALA A 25 -37.87 -22.14 24.62
C ALA A 25 -36.54 -21.45 24.97
N TRP A 26 -35.75 -22.03 25.88
CA TRP A 26 -34.43 -21.49 26.24
C TRP A 26 -33.41 -21.55 25.10
N LEU A 27 -33.43 -22.62 24.29
CA LEU A 27 -32.58 -22.72 23.08
C LEU A 27 -33.01 -21.74 21.99
N GLN A 28 -34.32 -21.45 21.86
CA GLN A 28 -34.81 -20.41 20.94
C GLN A 28 -34.45 -19.01 21.42
N GLU A 29 -34.51 -18.75 22.73
CA GLU A 29 -34.08 -17.48 23.34
C GLU A 29 -32.57 -17.26 23.18
N LEU A 30 -31.75 -18.30 23.38
CA LEU A 30 -30.31 -18.26 23.11
C LEU A 30 -29.98 -18.02 21.63
N ARG A 31 -30.84 -18.50 20.72
CA ARG A 31 -30.66 -18.27 19.28
C ARG A 31 -31.01 -16.82 18.92
N ARG A 32 -32.11 -16.28 19.46
CA ARG A 32 -32.47 -14.85 19.31
C ARG A 32 -31.43 -13.92 19.93
N SER A 33 -30.96 -14.22 21.13
CA SER A 33 -29.89 -13.47 21.81
C SER A 33 -28.55 -13.50 21.05
N ARG A 34 -28.35 -14.46 20.16
CA ARG A 34 -27.13 -14.56 19.33
C ARG A 34 -27.29 -13.83 18.00
N ASP A 35 -28.51 -13.73 17.49
CA ASP A 35 -28.83 -12.98 16.27
C ASP A 35 -29.01 -11.47 16.53
N ASP A 36 -29.35 -11.05 17.76
CA ASP A 36 -29.55 -9.64 18.14
C ASP A 36 -28.25 -8.88 18.51
N ASN A 37 -27.08 -9.53 18.49
CA ASN A 37 -25.78 -8.89 18.73
C ASN A 37 -24.93 -8.71 17.45
N ASP A 38 -25.44 -9.12 16.29
CA ASP A 38 -24.90 -8.71 15.00
C ASP A 38 -25.56 -7.38 14.60
N GLU A 39 -25.40 -6.34 15.43
CA GLU A 39 -25.39 -4.98 14.87
C GLU A 39 -24.33 -5.03 13.77
N ALA A 40 -24.77 -4.91 12.51
CA ALA A 40 -23.93 -4.98 11.33
C ALA A 40 -22.86 -3.88 11.45
N SER A 41 -21.78 -4.18 12.16
CA SER A 41 -20.63 -3.30 12.28
C SER A 41 -20.20 -3.03 10.86
N GLU A 42 -20.21 -1.75 10.47
CA GLU A 42 -19.79 -1.36 9.13
C GLU A 42 -18.50 -2.11 8.77
N PRO A 43 -18.40 -2.66 7.55
CA PRO A 43 -17.22 -3.39 7.15
C PRO A 43 -16.00 -2.51 7.41
N PRO A 44 -14.93 -3.04 8.02
CA PRO A 44 -13.80 -2.23 8.46
C PRO A 44 -13.24 -1.48 7.25
N CYS A 45 -13.27 -0.15 7.31
CA CYS A 45 -12.75 0.70 6.25
C CYS A 45 -11.26 0.99 6.48
N TYR A 46 -10.54 1.26 5.39
CA TYR A 46 -9.16 1.68 5.50
C TYR A 46 -9.09 3.08 6.12
N VAL A 47 -8.16 3.26 7.07
CA VAL A 47 -7.87 4.55 7.69
C VAL A 47 -6.37 4.79 7.64
N ARG A 48 -5.96 6.02 7.29
CA ARG A 48 -4.55 6.41 7.25
C ARG A 48 -3.88 6.14 8.60
N GLY A 49 -2.67 5.58 8.56
CA GLY A 49 -1.92 5.20 9.77
C GLY A 49 -2.31 3.85 10.37
N MET A 50 -3.24 3.12 9.75
CA MET A 50 -3.54 1.74 10.12
C MET A 50 -2.28 0.86 10.03
N ARG A 51 -2.12 -0.06 10.98
CA ARG A 51 -0.97 -0.98 10.99
C ARG A 51 -1.11 -1.99 9.86
N GLU A 52 0.03 -2.45 9.35
CA GLU A 52 0.08 -3.44 8.27
C GLU A 52 -0.75 -4.70 8.54
N ARG A 53 -0.66 -5.25 9.75
CA ARG A 53 -1.44 -6.46 10.12
C ARG A 53 -2.96 -6.27 10.04
N ASP A 54 -3.40 -5.00 10.14
CA ASP A 54 -4.80 -4.62 10.14
C ASP A 54 -5.24 -4.32 8.69
N TYR A 55 -4.49 -3.50 7.94
CA TYR A 55 -4.89 -3.16 6.55
C TYR A 55 -4.74 -4.31 5.55
N ILE A 56 -3.80 -5.25 5.75
CA ILE A 56 -3.64 -6.40 4.84
C ILE A 56 -4.92 -7.23 4.79
N ARG A 57 -5.69 -7.27 5.89
CA ARG A 57 -6.95 -8.01 5.98
C ARG A 57 -8.07 -7.38 5.14
N LEU A 58 -7.90 -6.12 4.74
CA LEU A 58 -8.83 -5.40 3.88
C LEU A 58 -8.59 -5.64 2.39
N ILE A 59 -7.47 -6.29 2.03
CA ILE A 59 -7.17 -6.64 0.64
C ILE A 59 -7.93 -7.93 0.29
N PRO A 60 -8.78 -7.94 -0.75
CA PRO A 60 -9.39 -9.16 -1.28
C PRO A 60 -8.33 -10.25 -1.52
N SER A 61 -8.67 -11.50 -1.20
CA SER A 61 -7.69 -12.59 -1.15
C SER A 61 -7.04 -12.88 -2.51
N ASP A 62 -7.79 -12.76 -3.59
CA ASP A 62 -7.35 -12.87 -4.98
C ASP A 62 -6.41 -11.71 -5.37
N GLU A 63 -6.76 -10.47 -5.03
CA GLU A 63 -5.89 -9.31 -5.26
C GLU A 63 -4.57 -9.43 -4.48
N LEU A 64 -4.64 -9.86 -3.22
CA LEU A 64 -3.45 -10.08 -2.38
C LEU A 64 -2.53 -11.17 -2.96
N GLN A 65 -3.09 -12.22 -3.56
CA GLN A 65 -2.29 -13.26 -4.23
C GLN A 65 -1.53 -12.69 -5.44
N LEU A 66 -2.19 -11.87 -6.25
CA LEU A 66 -1.57 -11.20 -7.40
C LEU A 66 -0.44 -10.24 -6.97
N VAL A 67 -0.68 -9.44 -5.94
CA VAL A 67 0.33 -8.54 -5.36
C VAL A 67 1.53 -9.34 -4.82
N LYS A 68 1.29 -10.43 -4.09
CA LYS A 68 2.36 -11.32 -3.60
C LYS A 68 3.16 -11.96 -4.74
N ALA A 69 2.50 -12.38 -5.82
CA ALA A 69 3.16 -12.94 -6.99
C ALA A 69 4.09 -11.91 -7.66
N LEU A 70 3.65 -10.66 -7.79
CA LEU A 70 4.50 -9.57 -8.27
C LEU A 70 5.69 -9.32 -7.35
N LEU A 71 5.46 -9.20 -6.03
CA LEU A 71 6.55 -9.01 -5.07
C LEU A 71 7.58 -10.12 -5.16
N SER A 72 7.15 -11.38 -5.29
CA SER A 72 8.06 -12.51 -5.49
C SER A 72 8.91 -12.36 -6.76
N ARG A 73 8.33 -11.90 -7.88
CA ARG A 73 9.06 -11.64 -9.13
C ARG A 73 10.09 -10.52 -8.96
N VAL A 74 9.71 -9.42 -8.32
CA VAL A 74 10.62 -8.29 -8.03
C VAL A 74 11.76 -8.74 -7.12
N TYR A 75 11.46 -9.51 -6.08
CA TYR A 75 12.45 -10.02 -5.13
C TYR A 75 13.46 -10.95 -5.81
N LYS A 76 12.98 -11.78 -6.74
CA LYS A 76 13.86 -12.60 -7.58
C LYS A 76 14.72 -11.75 -8.51
N ALA A 77 14.15 -10.73 -9.15
CA ALA A 77 14.87 -9.86 -10.10
C ALA A 77 15.98 -9.04 -9.41
N ARG A 78 15.73 -8.53 -8.20
CA ARG A 78 16.70 -7.72 -7.46
C ARG A 78 17.80 -8.54 -6.76
N GLY A 79 17.54 -9.81 -6.44
CA GLY A 79 18.52 -10.73 -5.85
C GLY A 79 18.97 -10.36 -4.42
N TRP A 80 18.17 -9.60 -3.68
CA TRP A 80 18.50 -9.15 -2.33
C TRP A 80 18.45 -10.29 -1.31
N ARG A 81 19.37 -10.29 -0.35
CA ARG A 81 19.45 -11.29 0.73
C ARG A 81 18.89 -10.74 2.05
N ASN A 82 19.34 -9.56 2.45
CA ASN A 82 18.84 -8.80 3.60
C ASN A 82 18.04 -7.61 3.10
N GLU A 83 16.73 -7.58 3.30
CA GLU A 83 15.86 -6.55 2.71
C GLU A 83 16.23 -5.12 3.16
N GLU A 84 16.54 -4.93 4.45
CA GLU A 84 16.76 -3.60 5.00
C GLU A 84 18.09 -3.01 4.52
N GLU A 85 19.17 -3.77 4.68
CA GLU A 85 20.51 -3.38 4.21
C GLU A 85 20.53 -3.19 2.69
N SER A 86 19.94 -4.13 1.94
CA SER A 86 19.92 -4.04 0.47
C SER A 86 19.12 -2.83 -0.01
N ARG A 87 18.07 -2.44 0.72
CA ARG A 87 17.27 -1.25 0.41
C ARG A 87 18.06 0.03 0.64
N ALA A 88 18.75 0.15 1.78
CA ALA A 88 19.63 1.30 2.04
C ALA A 88 20.71 1.43 0.96
N HIS A 89 21.32 0.31 0.58
CA HIS A 89 22.30 0.26 -0.52
C HIS A 89 21.67 0.63 -1.87
N ALA A 90 20.43 0.21 -2.15
CA ALA A 90 19.72 0.57 -3.36
C ALA A 90 19.47 2.08 -3.45
N TRP A 91 19.01 2.72 -2.37
CA TRP A 91 18.85 4.17 -2.33
C TRP A 91 20.17 4.91 -2.52
N SER A 92 21.24 4.48 -1.83
CA SER A 92 22.58 5.04 -2.02
C SER A 92 23.04 4.92 -3.49
N ARG A 93 22.79 3.79 -4.14
CA ARG A 93 23.10 3.58 -5.56
C ARG A 93 22.28 4.45 -6.50
N VAL A 94 21.00 4.71 -6.19
CA VAL A 94 20.17 5.64 -6.96
C VAL A 94 20.80 7.03 -6.93
N LEU A 95 21.15 7.54 -5.74
CA LEU A 95 21.76 8.86 -5.58
C LEU A 95 23.12 8.97 -6.29
N ALA A 96 24.00 7.98 -6.08
CA ALA A 96 25.29 7.93 -6.75
C ALA A 96 25.14 7.91 -8.29
N THR A 97 24.14 7.17 -8.80
CA THR A 97 23.82 7.15 -10.23
C THR A 97 23.36 8.52 -10.70
N ALA A 98 22.39 9.13 -10.00
CA ALA A 98 21.83 10.43 -10.34
C ALA A 98 22.89 11.55 -10.40
N GLN A 99 23.87 11.54 -9.49
CA GLN A 99 24.96 12.51 -9.46
C GLN A 99 26.02 12.28 -10.55
N SER A 100 26.06 11.10 -11.16
CA SER A 100 26.96 10.81 -12.27
C SER A 100 26.49 11.48 -13.58
N SER A 101 27.39 11.58 -14.57
CA SER A 101 27.05 12.06 -15.91
C SER A 101 25.87 11.30 -16.54
N ASP A 102 25.86 9.98 -16.34
CA ASP A 102 24.89 9.07 -16.96
C ASP A 102 23.50 9.16 -16.30
N GLY A 103 23.44 9.62 -15.05
CA GLY A 103 22.18 9.83 -14.32
C GLY A 103 21.66 11.27 -14.36
N GLY A 104 22.28 12.15 -15.12
CA GLY A 104 21.85 13.53 -15.30
C GLY A 104 22.58 14.56 -14.44
N ALA A 105 23.69 14.19 -13.80
CA ALA A 105 24.59 15.07 -13.04
C ALA A 105 23.86 15.94 -12.00
N TRP A 106 22.97 15.31 -11.23
CA TRP A 106 22.17 16.00 -10.22
C TRP A 106 23.03 16.58 -9.10
N GLN A 107 22.68 17.78 -8.66
CA GLN A 107 23.15 18.34 -7.38
C GLN A 107 22.22 17.89 -6.25
N LEU A 108 22.75 17.77 -5.03
CA LEU A 108 21.95 17.41 -3.85
C LEU A 108 20.83 18.44 -3.59
N ASP A 109 21.16 19.73 -3.71
CA ASP A 109 20.22 20.85 -3.59
C ASP A 109 20.02 21.51 -4.97
N PHE A 110 19.38 20.78 -5.88
CA PHE A 110 19.17 21.25 -7.23
C PHE A 110 18.20 22.44 -7.30
N ASP A 111 18.37 23.24 -8.34
CA ASP A 111 17.48 24.34 -8.71
C ASP A 111 16.39 23.81 -9.66
N MET A 112 15.14 23.77 -9.19
CA MET A 112 14.03 23.20 -9.95
C MET A 112 13.80 23.91 -11.28
N ASP A 113 14.08 25.21 -11.37
CA ASP A 113 13.89 25.98 -12.61
C ASP A 113 14.94 25.60 -13.70
N LYS A 114 15.99 24.85 -13.33
CA LYS A 114 17.02 24.32 -14.24
C LYS A 114 16.84 22.84 -14.56
N VAL A 115 15.93 22.15 -13.87
CA VAL A 115 15.66 20.73 -14.10
C VAL A 115 14.97 20.55 -15.44
N ASN A 116 15.45 19.60 -16.24
CA ASN A 116 14.82 19.23 -17.51
C ASN A 116 14.21 17.82 -17.48
N PRO A 117 13.28 17.50 -18.41
CA PRO A 117 12.64 16.19 -18.47
C PRO A 117 13.58 14.99 -18.62
N VAL A 118 14.74 15.17 -19.26
CA VAL A 118 15.72 14.09 -19.45
C VAL A 118 16.32 13.69 -18.11
N GLN A 119 16.74 14.66 -17.28
CA GLN A 119 17.28 14.41 -15.95
C GLN A 119 16.26 13.66 -15.06
N LEU A 120 15.00 14.08 -15.09
CA LEU A 120 13.92 13.41 -14.33
C LEU A 120 13.67 11.98 -14.80
N THR A 121 13.67 11.77 -16.12
CA THR A 121 13.53 10.44 -16.71
C THR A 121 14.68 9.52 -16.30
N LEU A 122 15.92 10.02 -16.32
CA LEU A 122 17.10 9.26 -15.87
C LEU A 122 17.04 8.91 -14.39
N LEU A 123 16.63 9.85 -13.53
CA LEU A 123 16.45 9.60 -12.10
C LEU A 123 15.37 8.53 -11.86
N CYS A 124 14.21 8.65 -12.50
CA CYS A 124 13.13 7.68 -12.40
C CYS A 124 13.57 6.29 -12.89
N ALA A 125 14.31 6.22 -14.00
CA ALA A 125 14.88 4.97 -14.51
C ALA A 125 15.91 4.37 -13.53
N ALA A 126 16.69 5.19 -12.83
CA ALA A 126 17.61 4.71 -11.80
C ALA A 126 16.86 4.08 -10.62
N VAL A 127 15.78 4.71 -10.15
CA VAL A 127 14.89 4.16 -9.10
C VAL A 127 14.28 2.84 -9.57
N GLU A 128 13.66 2.82 -10.75
CA GLU A 128 13.03 1.62 -11.31
C GLU A 128 14.03 0.47 -11.46
N LYS A 129 15.23 0.74 -11.97
CA LYS A 129 16.28 -0.26 -12.15
C LYS A 129 16.75 -0.83 -10.81
N CYS A 130 16.96 0.02 -9.80
CA CYS A 130 17.47 -0.42 -8.51
C CYS A 130 16.44 -1.21 -7.69
N PHE A 131 15.16 -0.82 -7.77
CA PHE A 131 14.11 -1.38 -6.93
C PHE A 131 13.24 -2.44 -7.61
N LEU A 132 12.94 -2.24 -8.89
CA LEU A 132 12.04 -3.09 -9.69
C LEU A 132 12.80 -3.94 -10.72
N GLY A 133 14.10 -3.69 -10.93
CA GLY A 133 14.95 -4.50 -11.80
C GLY A 133 14.57 -4.44 -13.28
N GLY A 134 13.97 -3.34 -13.76
CA GLY A 134 13.51 -3.23 -15.16
C GLY A 134 12.13 -3.84 -15.43
N LEU A 135 11.47 -4.43 -14.43
CA LEU A 135 10.22 -5.17 -14.62
C LEU A 135 9.05 -4.27 -15.02
N LEU A 136 8.99 -3.04 -14.51
CA LEU A 136 7.91 -2.13 -14.87
C LEU A 136 8.07 -1.67 -16.31
N THR A 137 9.29 -1.29 -16.72
CA THR A 137 9.60 -0.92 -18.10
C THR A 137 9.26 -2.05 -19.07
N HIS A 138 9.62 -3.29 -18.72
CA HIS A 138 9.28 -4.47 -19.50
C HIS A 138 7.76 -4.68 -19.59
N GLN A 139 7.05 -4.55 -18.46
CA GLN A 139 5.60 -4.71 -18.40
C GLN A 139 4.90 -3.70 -19.31
N ILE A 140 5.20 -2.40 -19.18
CA ILE A 140 4.63 -1.32 -19.99
C ILE A 140 4.74 -1.65 -21.49
N ARG A 141 5.94 -2.09 -21.93
CA ARG A 141 6.19 -2.49 -23.32
C ARG A 141 5.36 -3.71 -23.72
N SER A 142 5.29 -4.74 -22.86
CA SER A 142 4.56 -5.98 -23.14
C SER A 142 3.06 -5.75 -23.32
N VAL A 143 2.48 -4.82 -22.57
CA VAL A 143 1.06 -4.42 -22.71
C VAL A 143 0.84 -3.25 -23.67
N ARG A 144 1.90 -2.84 -24.40
CA ARG A 144 1.88 -1.78 -25.43
C ARG A 144 1.32 -0.44 -24.92
N ARG A 145 1.57 -0.09 -23.66
CA ARG A 145 1.24 1.24 -23.11
C ARG A 145 2.33 2.26 -23.45
N PRO A 146 2.01 3.56 -23.46
CA PRO A 146 3.03 4.61 -23.58
C PRO A 146 4.12 4.44 -22.52
N PRO A 147 5.40 4.71 -22.86
CA PRO A 147 6.48 4.65 -21.90
C PRO A 147 6.27 5.67 -20.77
N LEU A 148 6.80 5.38 -19.59
CA LEU A 148 6.79 6.32 -18.47
C LEU A 148 7.52 7.61 -18.87
N LYS A 149 6.86 8.74 -18.69
CA LYS A 149 7.42 10.09 -18.90
C LYS A 149 7.44 10.82 -17.57
N VAL A 150 8.47 11.62 -17.33
CA VAL A 150 8.54 12.45 -16.12
C VAL A 150 8.79 13.89 -16.54
N LEU A 151 7.88 14.78 -16.17
CA LEU A 151 7.87 16.17 -16.60
C LEU A 151 7.88 17.12 -15.38
N PRO A 152 8.69 18.18 -15.41
CA PRO A 152 8.55 19.26 -14.44
C PRO A 152 7.34 20.13 -14.81
N GLY A 153 6.56 20.57 -13.84
CA GLY A 153 5.47 21.53 -14.07
C GLY A 153 4.32 21.40 -13.09
N GLU A 154 3.29 22.21 -13.29
CA GLU A 154 2.02 22.06 -12.59
C GLU A 154 1.21 20.94 -13.26
N ASP A 155 0.69 20.03 -12.44
CA ASP A 155 -0.25 19.03 -12.91
C ASP A 155 -1.55 19.73 -13.33
N PRO A 156 -1.99 19.61 -14.60
CA PRO A 156 -3.18 20.29 -15.08
C PRO A 156 -4.49 19.74 -14.47
N ARG A 157 -4.47 18.54 -13.87
CA ARG A 157 -5.64 17.89 -13.25
C ARG A 157 -5.70 18.14 -11.75
N ASP A 158 -4.55 18.33 -11.12
CA ASP A 158 -4.45 18.60 -9.69
C ASP A 158 -3.34 19.62 -9.39
N PRO A 159 -3.62 20.92 -9.53
CA PRO A 159 -2.64 21.97 -9.24
C PRO A 159 -2.24 22.00 -7.74
N TYR A 160 -2.99 21.30 -6.89
CA TYR A 160 -2.72 21.19 -5.46
C TYR A 160 -1.92 19.94 -5.08
N SER A 161 -1.61 19.05 -6.04
CA SER A 161 -0.75 17.88 -5.85
C SER A 161 0.52 18.28 -5.12
N TRP A 162 0.83 17.56 -4.03
CA TRP A 162 1.81 18.03 -3.05
C TRP A 162 3.24 18.00 -3.60
N LEU A 163 3.73 16.92 -4.22
CA LEU A 163 5.09 16.86 -4.81
C LEU A 163 5.08 16.37 -6.25
N SER A 164 4.22 15.41 -6.56
CA SER A 164 4.06 14.80 -7.88
C SER A 164 2.73 14.06 -7.99
N GLY A 165 2.37 13.69 -9.22
CA GLY A 165 1.27 12.77 -9.48
C GLY A 165 1.44 12.01 -10.78
N LEU A 166 1.09 10.72 -10.76
CA LEU A 166 0.99 9.86 -11.92
C LEU A 166 -0.38 9.99 -12.61
N HIS A 167 -0.34 10.12 -13.94
CA HIS A 167 -1.52 10.11 -14.81
C HIS A 167 -1.68 8.77 -15.53
N ASP A 168 -2.90 8.50 -15.99
CA ASP A 168 -3.25 7.24 -16.67
C ASP A 168 -2.48 7.00 -17.98
N ASP A 169 -1.89 8.05 -18.56
CA ASP A 169 -1.06 7.97 -19.77
C ASP A 169 0.41 7.61 -19.48
N ASN A 170 0.73 7.23 -18.24
CA ASN A 170 2.09 7.02 -17.73
C ASN A 170 2.94 8.30 -17.67
N THR A 171 2.33 9.48 -17.52
CA THR A 171 3.08 10.71 -17.23
C THR A 171 3.09 10.98 -15.73
N ILE A 172 4.29 11.16 -15.16
CA ILE A 172 4.50 11.67 -13.81
C ILE A 172 4.79 13.17 -13.93
N PHE A 173 3.94 14.00 -13.33
CA PHE A 173 4.21 15.42 -13.17
C PHE A 173 4.92 15.67 -11.84
N VAL A 174 6.05 16.38 -11.86
CA VAL A 174 6.79 16.82 -10.68
C VAL A 174 6.46 18.29 -10.43
N ASN A 175 5.75 18.59 -9.33
CA ASN A 175 5.21 19.92 -9.05
C ASN A 175 6.32 20.94 -8.77
N ALA A 176 6.75 21.66 -9.81
CA ALA A 176 7.93 22.51 -9.75
C ALA A 176 7.87 23.57 -8.63
N ASN A 177 6.67 24.09 -8.32
CA ASN A 177 6.50 25.10 -7.27
C ASN A 177 6.87 24.59 -5.88
N ARG A 178 6.69 23.29 -5.64
CA ARG A 178 6.91 22.63 -4.34
C ARG A 178 8.38 22.30 -4.10
N TRP A 179 9.15 22.13 -5.18
CA TRP A 179 10.59 21.85 -5.14
C TRP A 179 11.47 23.11 -5.02
N ARG A 180 10.86 24.29 -4.88
CA ARG A 180 11.57 25.55 -4.55
C ARG A 180 11.94 25.66 -3.07
N GLU A 181 11.27 24.89 -2.21
CA GLU A 181 11.53 24.84 -0.77
C GLU A 181 12.89 24.20 -0.46
N SER A 182 13.60 24.64 0.58
CA SER A 182 14.90 24.06 0.94
C SER A 182 14.76 22.74 1.71
N ILE A 183 15.56 21.74 1.35
CA ILE A 183 15.72 20.48 2.10
C ILE A 183 17.22 20.30 2.33
N SER A 184 17.63 20.27 3.60
CA SER A 184 19.04 20.14 4.01
C SER A 184 19.17 19.25 5.24
N ALA A 185 20.40 19.03 5.73
CA ALA A 185 20.64 18.34 6.98
C ALA A 185 20.05 19.09 8.20
N GLU A 186 20.06 20.43 8.15
CA GLU A 186 19.50 21.32 9.18
C GLU A 186 17.99 21.51 9.04
N ASN A 187 17.43 21.27 7.84
CA ASN A 187 16.00 21.29 7.55
C ASN A 187 15.58 20.02 6.79
N PRO A 188 15.60 18.84 7.44
CA PRO A 188 15.31 17.58 6.77
C PRO A 188 13.81 17.41 6.56
N MET A 189 13.46 16.61 5.55
CA MET A 189 12.09 16.25 5.21
C MET A 189 11.85 14.79 5.59
N ASN A 190 10.73 14.50 6.28
CA ASN A 190 10.28 13.11 6.43
C ASN A 190 9.37 12.76 5.26
N PHE A 191 9.90 11.97 4.33
CA PHE A 191 9.15 11.42 3.22
C PHE A 191 8.72 9.99 3.56
N GLU A 192 7.47 9.82 3.99
CA GLU A 192 6.86 8.50 4.23
C GLU A 192 7.68 7.58 5.16
N GLY A 193 8.38 8.14 6.14
CA GLY A 193 9.24 7.43 7.08
C GLY A 193 10.74 7.45 6.71
N ALA A 194 11.10 7.93 5.52
CA ALA A 194 12.49 8.19 5.13
C ALA A 194 12.88 9.63 5.50
N LEU A 195 13.98 9.79 6.24
CA LEU A 195 14.53 11.10 6.57
C LEU A 195 15.45 11.58 5.44
N CYS A 196 14.95 12.50 4.62
CA CYS A 196 15.68 13.10 3.51
C CYS A 196 16.42 14.36 3.99
N THR A 197 17.72 14.42 3.74
CA THR A 197 18.61 15.54 4.09
C THR A 197 19.02 16.37 2.89
N SER A 198 18.46 16.08 1.71
CA SER A 198 18.65 16.83 0.48
C SER A 198 17.41 16.77 -0.42
N LYS A 199 17.30 17.72 -1.36
CA LYS A 199 16.21 17.70 -2.35
C LYS A 199 16.29 16.47 -3.25
N LEU A 200 17.49 16.08 -3.66
CA LEU A 200 17.68 14.91 -4.53
C LEU A 200 17.19 13.62 -3.86
N GLU A 201 17.46 13.44 -2.57
CA GLU A 201 16.92 12.33 -1.78
C GLU A 201 15.40 12.35 -1.77
N ALA A 202 14.80 13.47 -1.40
CA ALA A 202 13.34 13.60 -1.38
C ALA A 202 12.71 13.34 -2.76
N LEU A 203 13.32 13.82 -3.84
CA LEU A 203 12.83 13.61 -5.21
C LEU A 203 12.94 12.14 -5.62
N ALA A 204 14.04 11.47 -5.30
CA ALA A 204 14.20 10.05 -5.59
C ALA A 204 13.14 9.20 -4.87
N HIS A 205 12.87 9.49 -3.60
CA HIS A 205 11.81 8.84 -2.83
C HIS A 205 10.41 9.15 -3.38
N THR A 206 10.17 10.39 -3.79
CA THR A 206 8.94 10.83 -4.45
C THR A 206 8.69 10.04 -5.74
N LEU A 207 9.72 9.86 -6.57
CA LEU A 207 9.60 9.02 -7.76
C LEU A 207 9.39 7.54 -7.41
N GLY A 208 9.98 7.05 -6.31
CA GLY A 208 9.66 5.72 -5.78
C GLY A 208 8.18 5.55 -5.44
N HIS A 209 7.56 6.55 -4.81
CA HIS A 209 6.12 6.59 -4.53
C HIS A 209 5.29 6.53 -5.82
N GLU A 210 5.59 7.39 -6.80
CA GLU A 210 4.86 7.40 -8.08
C GLU A 210 5.01 6.09 -8.86
N LEU A 211 6.16 5.41 -8.72
CA LEU A 211 6.37 4.10 -9.31
C LEU A 211 5.47 3.02 -8.69
N VAL A 212 5.00 3.18 -7.45
CA VAL A 212 3.97 2.28 -6.88
C VAL A 212 2.66 2.44 -7.63
N HIS A 213 2.22 3.67 -7.88
CA HIS A 213 1.03 3.92 -8.70
C HIS A 213 1.21 3.35 -10.11
N ALA A 214 2.40 3.52 -10.71
CA ALA A 214 2.69 3.01 -12.04
C ALA A 214 2.68 1.48 -12.08
N VAL A 215 3.16 0.83 -11.01
CA VAL A 215 3.06 -0.62 -10.85
C VAL A 215 1.60 -1.07 -10.84
N VAL A 216 0.73 -0.46 -10.03
CA VAL A 216 -0.68 -0.85 -9.98
C VAL A 216 -1.36 -0.62 -11.33
N LEU A 217 -1.16 0.56 -11.93
CA LEU A 217 -1.71 0.92 -13.23
C LEU A 217 -1.34 -0.06 -14.36
N ASN A 218 -0.10 -0.58 -14.37
CA ASN A 218 0.42 -1.37 -15.48
C ASN A 218 0.41 -2.90 -15.25
N PHE A 219 0.45 -3.36 -14.00
CA PHE A 219 0.32 -4.79 -13.66
C PHE A 219 -1.11 -5.19 -13.28
N PHE A 220 -1.89 -4.27 -12.72
CA PHE A 220 -3.19 -4.55 -12.13
C PHE A 220 -4.25 -3.53 -12.57
N PRO A 221 -4.51 -3.34 -13.88
CA PRO A 221 -5.43 -2.30 -14.36
C PRO A 221 -6.87 -2.45 -13.82
N ALA A 222 -7.32 -3.68 -13.52
CA ALA A 222 -8.61 -3.89 -12.88
C ALA A 222 -8.64 -3.39 -11.42
N MET A 223 -7.53 -3.53 -10.68
CA MET A 223 -7.42 -2.99 -9.32
C MET A 223 -7.34 -1.46 -9.34
N ASP A 224 -6.56 -0.88 -10.26
CA ASP A 224 -6.46 0.57 -10.43
C ASP A 224 -7.82 1.22 -10.73
N ALA A 225 -8.67 0.53 -11.49
CA ALA A 225 -9.98 1.03 -11.89
C ALA A 225 -11.07 0.88 -10.82
N ALA A 226 -11.01 -0.16 -9.96
CA ALA A 226 -12.18 -0.55 -9.17
C ALA A 226 -11.91 -1.19 -7.80
N SER A 227 -10.65 -1.45 -7.40
CA SER A 227 -10.41 -2.12 -6.12
C SER A 227 -10.70 -1.19 -4.94
N ALA A 228 -11.55 -1.62 -4.01
CA ALA A 228 -11.76 -0.91 -2.75
C ALA A 228 -10.50 -0.91 -1.86
N ALA A 229 -9.55 -1.83 -2.10
CA ALA A 229 -8.25 -1.86 -1.41
C ALA A 229 -7.21 -0.94 -2.07
N TYR A 230 -7.59 -0.24 -3.15
CA TYR A 230 -6.81 0.77 -3.83
C TYR A 230 -7.72 2.00 -4.08
N LEU A 231 -7.87 2.81 -3.02
CA LEU A 231 -8.94 3.79 -2.85
C LEU A 231 -9.23 4.65 -4.11
N PRO A 232 -10.50 4.92 -4.44
CA PRO A 232 -10.85 5.70 -5.64
C PRO A 232 -10.32 7.14 -5.65
N ASP A 233 -10.25 7.79 -4.47
CA ASP A 233 -10.01 9.23 -4.38
C ASP A 233 -8.52 9.59 -4.44
N ASP A 234 -7.69 8.95 -3.59
CA ASP A 234 -6.25 9.24 -3.51
C ASP A 234 -5.35 8.06 -3.95
N LYS A 235 -5.94 6.89 -4.23
CA LYS A 235 -5.22 5.65 -4.59
C LYS A 235 -4.22 5.18 -3.52
N HIS A 236 -4.28 5.70 -2.28
CA HIS A 236 -3.40 5.34 -1.16
C HIS A 236 -4.04 4.31 -0.21
N GLY A 237 -4.65 3.28 -0.77
CA GLY A 237 -5.27 2.19 0.00
C GLY A 237 -4.31 1.10 0.51
N PRO A 238 -4.85 0.02 1.10
CA PRO A 238 -4.08 -1.14 1.56
C PRO A 238 -3.07 -1.72 0.54
N ILE A 239 -3.44 -1.82 -0.74
CA ILE A 239 -2.55 -2.33 -1.80
C ILE A 239 -1.35 -1.39 -1.99
N PHE A 240 -1.61 -0.09 -2.06
CA PHE A 240 -0.57 0.92 -2.18
C PHE A 240 0.40 0.82 -1.00
N MET A 241 -0.12 0.80 0.23
CA MET A 241 0.71 0.75 1.44
C MET A 241 1.56 -0.51 1.53
N LEU A 242 0.99 -1.65 1.15
CA LEU A 242 1.74 -2.90 1.08
C LEU A 242 2.90 -2.78 0.06
N LEU A 243 2.62 -2.33 -1.16
CA LEU A 243 3.63 -2.21 -2.21
C LEU A 243 4.70 -1.17 -1.85
N ASN A 244 4.30 0.01 -1.39
CA ASN A 244 5.20 1.12 -1.05
C ASN A 244 6.19 0.69 0.05
N LYS A 245 5.70 -0.01 1.08
CA LYS A 245 6.55 -0.58 2.14
C LYS A 245 7.47 -1.68 1.63
N ARG A 246 6.92 -2.64 0.88
CA ARG A 246 7.65 -3.87 0.48
C ARG A 246 8.68 -3.61 -0.61
N LEU A 247 8.43 -2.66 -1.50
CA LEU A 247 9.32 -2.26 -2.57
C LEU A 247 10.34 -1.22 -2.06
N PHE A 248 9.85 -0.09 -1.53
CA PHE A 248 10.66 1.11 -1.29
C PHE A 248 11.00 1.37 0.18
N GLY A 249 10.36 0.65 1.11
CA GLY A 249 10.56 0.79 2.56
C GLY A 249 9.77 1.94 3.19
N HIS A 250 8.90 2.59 2.43
CA HIS A 250 8.07 3.68 2.91
C HIS A 250 6.95 3.14 3.79
N VAL A 251 6.75 3.75 4.96
CA VAL A 251 5.78 3.31 5.97
C VAL A 251 4.66 4.32 6.23
N GLY A 252 4.72 5.50 5.62
CA GLY A 252 3.74 6.57 5.77
C GLY A 252 2.94 6.87 4.50
N HIS A 253 1.95 7.76 4.63
CA HIS A 253 1.10 8.27 3.52
C HIS A 253 1.40 9.71 3.12
N ALA A 254 2.19 10.41 3.93
CA ALA A 254 2.40 11.83 3.78
C ALA A 254 3.88 12.14 3.91
N SER A 255 4.38 12.95 2.99
CA SER A 255 5.50 13.81 3.26
C SER A 255 5.08 14.82 4.34
N GLN A 256 5.60 14.66 5.54
CA GLN A 256 5.46 15.68 6.57
C GLN A 256 6.74 16.49 6.60
N ARG A 257 6.63 17.81 6.47
CA ARG A 257 7.71 18.68 6.94
C ARG A 257 7.87 18.37 8.44
N LEU A 258 9.04 17.88 8.85
CA LEU A 258 9.28 17.56 10.26
C LEU A 258 9.26 18.81 11.14
N PHE A 259 9.34 20.00 10.55
CA PHE A 259 9.35 21.26 11.26
C PHE A 259 8.37 22.25 10.63
N ASN A 260 7.40 22.68 11.46
CA ASN A 260 6.67 23.92 11.25
C ASN A 260 7.68 25.07 11.23
N VAL A 261 7.96 25.64 10.05
CA VAL A 261 8.41 27.03 10.02
C VAL A 261 7.16 27.84 10.35
N ARG A 262 7.22 28.52 11.50
CA ARG A 262 6.21 29.42 12.05
C ARG A 262 5.76 30.47 11.05
#